data_AF-T1AKW9-F1
#
_entry.id   AF-T1AKW9-F1
#
_cell.length_a   1.000
_cell.length_b   1.000
_cell.length_c   1.000
_cell.angle_alpha   90.00
_cell.angle_beta   90.00
_cell.angle_gamma   90.00
#
_symmetry.space_group_name_H-M   'P 1'
#
loop_
_entity.id
_entity.type
_entity.pdbx_description
1 polymer ?
#
loop_
_entity_poly.entity_id
_entity_poly.type
_entity_poly.pdbx_seq_one_letter_code
_entity_poly.pdbx_strand_id
1 'polypeptide(L)'
;RRSGAAALTSLDAVACTPAAQRIDMPPMPTCTPLAALDLLPRLRWDRGLAAHWQPGESGAQALLHAFIEQAVHGYKAQRDYPAVTGTSRLSAHLHFGEIGPRQILAALGEHAGNDRVGAASSIAPYVRELGWREFSHHLLYHFPHTPTRNFNPRFDVFAWADDGVHAEALAR
;
A
#
# COMPACT_ATOMS: atom_id res chain seq x y z
N ARG A 1 -12.66 -0.87 -32.70
CA ARG A 1 -12.10 -0.21 -31.48
C ARG A 1 -13.06 -0.46 -30.32
N ARG A 2 -12.83 -1.51 -29.52
CA ARG A 2 -13.60 -1.71 -28.27
C ARG A 2 -12.92 -0.90 -27.17
N SER A 3 -13.68 -0.05 -26.50
CA SER A 3 -13.24 0.75 -25.36
C SER A 3 -12.78 -0.18 -24.24
N GLY A 4 -11.46 -0.20 -23.95
CA GLY A 4 -10.84 -1.09 -22.95
C GLY A 4 -11.00 -0.63 -21.50
N ALA A 5 -11.85 0.36 -21.22
CA ALA A 5 -12.00 0.94 -19.89
C ALA A 5 -12.93 0.15 -18.93
N ALA A 6 -13.65 -0.87 -19.43
CA ALA A 6 -14.68 -1.57 -18.64
C ALA A 6 -14.19 -2.82 -17.88
N ALA A 7 -12.99 -3.33 -18.17
CA ALA A 7 -12.56 -4.63 -17.64
C ALA A 7 -12.01 -4.60 -16.20
N LEU A 8 -11.43 -3.48 -15.76
CA LEU A 8 -10.88 -3.36 -14.39
C LEU A 8 -11.95 -2.97 -13.35
N THR A 9 -13.13 -2.56 -13.79
CA THR A 9 -14.25 -2.17 -12.92
C THR A 9 -15.15 -3.35 -12.53
N SER A 10 -14.98 -4.49 -13.21
CA SER A 10 -15.67 -5.75 -12.91
C SER A 10 -14.73 -6.67 -12.12
N LEU A 11 -14.19 -6.17 -11.01
CA LEU A 11 -13.81 -7.09 -9.94
C LEU A 11 -15.14 -7.49 -9.32
N ASP A 12 -15.69 -8.62 -9.76
CA ASP A 12 -16.83 -9.26 -9.09
C ASP A 12 -16.57 -9.15 -7.59
N ALA A 13 -17.52 -8.58 -6.86
CA ALA A 13 -17.36 -8.26 -5.46
C ALA A 13 -16.95 -9.54 -4.71
N VAL A 14 -15.64 -9.73 -4.53
CA VAL A 14 -15.11 -10.80 -3.72
C VAL A 14 -15.47 -10.40 -2.31
N ALA A 15 -16.63 -10.89 -1.86
CA ALA A 15 -17.07 -10.68 -0.49
C ALA A 15 -15.93 -11.12 0.42
N CYS A 16 -15.40 -10.19 1.20
CA CYS A 16 -14.49 -10.56 2.27
C CYS A 16 -15.26 -11.51 3.19
N THR A 17 -14.81 -12.75 3.29
CA THR A 17 -15.35 -13.68 4.28
C THR A 17 -15.14 -13.06 5.67
N PRO A 18 -16.17 -13.07 6.55
CA PRO A 18 -16.02 -12.53 7.88
C PRO A 18 -14.90 -13.26 8.62
N ALA A 19 -14.13 -12.52 9.43
CA ALA A 19 -13.07 -13.09 10.23
C ALA A 19 -13.63 -14.20 11.13
N ALA A 20 -12.87 -15.29 11.29
CA ALA A 20 -13.25 -16.36 12.19
C ALA A 20 -13.35 -15.82 13.62
N GLN A 21 -14.51 -15.95 14.25
CA GLN A 21 -14.73 -15.44 15.62
C GLN A 21 -13.94 -16.22 16.67
N ARG A 22 -13.60 -17.48 16.40
CA ARG A 22 -12.76 -18.31 17.25
C ARG A 22 -11.93 -19.27 16.40
N ILE A 23 -10.64 -19.31 16.69
CA ILE A 23 -9.74 -20.34 16.19
C ILE A 23 -9.50 -21.27 17.39
N ASP A 24 -9.88 -22.54 17.28
CA ASP A 24 -9.57 -23.51 18.33
C ASP A 24 -8.05 -23.74 18.33
N MET A 25 -7.37 -23.10 19.27
CA MET A 25 -5.93 -23.21 19.45
C MET A 25 -5.60 -24.21 20.57
N PRO A 26 -4.52 -25.01 20.42
CA PRO A 26 -3.99 -25.78 21.53
C PRO A 26 -3.55 -24.84 22.68
N PRO A 27 -3.41 -25.34 23.92
CA PRO A 27 -2.92 -24.54 25.03
C PRO A 27 -1.59 -23.87 24.65
N MET A 28 -1.55 -22.55 24.79
CA MET A 28 -0.39 -21.76 24.41
C MET A 28 0.81 -22.15 25.30
N PRO A 29 2.01 -22.34 24.72
CA PRO A 29 3.21 -22.52 25.51
C PRO A 29 3.53 -21.26 26.31
N THR A 30 4.37 -21.38 27.33
CA THR A 30 4.90 -20.22 28.05
C THR A 30 5.66 -19.31 27.07
N CYS A 31 5.14 -18.12 26.81
CA CYS A 31 5.74 -17.16 25.89
C CYS A 31 6.53 -16.07 26.62
N THR A 32 7.66 -15.66 26.06
CA THR A 32 8.38 -14.46 26.48
C THR A 32 7.59 -13.21 26.04
N PRO A 33 7.32 -12.24 26.93
CA PRO A 33 6.67 -11.00 26.55
C PRO A 33 7.49 -10.24 25.50
N LEU A 34 6.82 -9.62 24.52
CA LEU A 34 7.48 -8.86 23.44
C LEU A 34 8.43 -7.77 23.98
N ALA A 35 8.03 -7.10 25.07
CA ALA A 35 8.84 -6.06 25.71
C ALA A 35 10.19 -6.57 26.25
N ALA A 36 10.27 -7.86 26.61
CA ALA A 36 11.50 -8.47 27.10
C ALA A 36 12.53 -8.75 25.99
N LEU A 37 12.13 -8.65 24.72
CA LEU A 37 13.02 -8.86 23.58
C LEU A 37 13.91 -7.65 23.26
N ASP A 38 13.63 -6.47 23.85
CA ASP A 38 14.39 -5.22 23.67
C ASP A 38 14.76 -4.91 22.21
N LEU A 39 13.79 -5.08 21.30
CA LEU A 39 13.99 -4.97 19.85
C LEU A 39 14.13 -3.53 19.35
N LEU A 40 13.87 -2.53 20.20
CA LEU A 40 13.91 -1.13 19.80
C LEU A 40 15.35 -0.61 19.81
N PRO A 41 15.70 0.31 18.90
CA PRO A 41 17.07 0.80 18.80
C PRO A 41 17.44 1.58 20.07
N ARG A 42 18.67 1.39 20.56
CA ARG A 42 19.18 2.14 21.72
C ARG A 42 19.28 3.63 21.43
N LEU A 43 19.79 3.98 20.24
CA LEU A 43 19.73 5.33 19.70
C LEU A 43 18.38 5.49 19.00
N ARG A 44 17.51 6.36 19.54
CA ARG A 44 16.11 6.50 19.11
C ARG A 44 15.96 7.31 17.81
N TRP A 45 16.62 6.87 16.75
CA TRP A 45 16.47 7.40 15.39
C TRP A 45 15.05 7.17 14.84
N ASP A 46 14.31 6.24 15.43
CA ASP A 46 12.93 5.87 15.08
C ASP A 46 11.86 6.83 15.62
N ARG A 47 12.21 7.84 16.45
CA ARG A 47 11.21 8.75 17.07
C ARG A 47 10.29 9.42 16.04
N GLY A 48 10.84 9.87 14.91
CA GLY A 48 10.06 10.46 13.83
C GLY A 48 9.07 9.46 13.22
N LEU A 49 9.47 8.18 13.10
CA LEU A 49 8.58 7.13 12.62
C LEU A 49 7.45 6.88 13.61
N ALA A 50 7.77 6.74 14.90
CA ALA A 50 6.78 6.52 15.95
C ALA A 50 5.77 7.67 16.10
N ALA A 51 6.17 8.90 15.76
CA ALA A 51 5.28 10.06 15.77
C ALA A 51 4.29 10.10 14.60
N HIS A 52 4.60 9.44 13.47
CA HIS A 52 3.83 9.51 12.24
C HIS A 52 3.18 8.19 11.80
N TRP A 53 3.58 7.08 12.42
CA TRP A 53 3.16 5.73 12.05
C TRP A 53 2.77 4.92 13.28
N GLN A 54 1.69 4.16 13.12
CA GLN A 54 1.27 3.12 14.05
C GLN A 54 1.30 1.78 13.31
N PRO A 55 2.41 1.02 13.35
CA PRO A 55 2.47 -0.29 12.71
C PRO A 55 1.41 -1.26 13.25
N GLY A 56 0.98 -2.18 12.42
CA GLY A 56 -0.02 -3.20 12.71
C GLY A 56 -1.38 -2.95 12.07
N GLU A 57 -2.22 -3.99 12.08
CA GLU A 57 -3.56 -3.98 11.49
C GLU A 57 -4.43 -2.82 12.01
N SER A 58 -4.35 -2.50 13.30
CA SER A 58 -5.12 -1.40 13.89
C SER A 58 -4.80 -0.05 13.25
N GLY A 59 -3.51 0.27 13.02
CA GLY A 59 -3.12 1.50 12.34
C GLY A 59 -3.52 1.50 10.87
N ALA A 60 -3.44 0.35 10.21
CA ALA A 60 -3.88 0.19 8.83
C ALA A 60 -5.38 0.48 8.66
N GLN A 61 -6.22 -0.07 9.54
CA GLN A 61 -7.67 0.14 9.52
C GLN A 61 -8.02 1.61 9.83
N ALA A 62 -7.34 2.25 10.79
CA ALA A 62 -7.55 3.65 11.12
C ALA A 62 -7.23 4.57 9.92
N LEU A 63 -6.14 4.32 9.21
CA LEU A 63 -5.78 5.07 8.00
C LEU A 63 -6.76 4.82 6.84
N LEU A 64 -7.21 3.58 6.65
CA LEU A 64 -8.22 3.26 5.63
C LEU A 64 -9.52 4.01 5.90
N HIS A 65 -10.02 3.99 7.14
CA HIS A 65 -11.24 4.67 7.52
C HIS A 65 -11.15 6.19 7.28
N ALA A 66 -10.08 6.82 7.79
CA ALA A 66 -9.84 8.25 7.58
C ALA A 66 -9.72 8.61 6.09
N PHE A 67 -9.11 7.73 5.28
CA PHE A 67 -9.02 7.93 3.84
C PHE A 67 -10.40 7.88 3.16
N ILE A 68 -11.23 6.90 3.50
CA ILE A 68 -12.57 6.73 2.93
C ILE A 68 -13.49 7.89 3.33
N GLU A 69 -13.46 8.33 4.59
CA GLU A 69 -14.35 9.40 5.07
C GLU A 69 -14.01 10.79 4.48
N GLN A 70 -12.77 11.00 4.04
CA GLN A 70 -12.30 12.34 3.69
C GLN A 70 -11.61 12.39 2.33
N ALA A 71 -10.42 11.81 2.24
CA ALA A 71 -9.50 12.06 1.15
C ALA A 71 -9.92 11.38 -0.17
N VAL A 72 -10.71 10.31 -0.13
CA VAL A 72 -11.09 9.55 -1.33
C VAL A 72 -11.85 10.39 -2.36
N HIS A 73 -12.66 11.36 -1.92
CA HIS A 73 -13.41 12.25 -2.82
C HIS A 73 -12.51 13.25 -3.55
N GLY A 74 -11.44 13.72 -2.89
CA GLY A 74 -10.45 14.66 -3.44
C GLY A 74 -9.26 13.97 -4.11
N TYR A 75 -9.14 12.65 -3.97
CA TYR A 75 -7.94 11.88 -4.31
C TYR A 75 -7.39 12.20 -5.71
N LYS A 76 -8.26 12.18 -6.73
CA LYS A 76 -7.86 12.44 -8.12
C LYS A 76 -7.18 13.79 -8.32
N ALA A 77 -7.64 14.83 -7.61
CA ALA A 77 -7.14 16.19 -7.76
C ALA A 77 -5.97 16.49 -6.82
N GLN A 78 -5.89 15.81 -5.67
CA GLN A 78 -4.96 16.15 -4.60
C GLN A 78 -3.69 15.29 -4.59
N ARG A 79 -3.74 14.09 -5.17
CA ARG A 79 -2.62 13.11 -5.11
C ARG A 79 -1.29 13.63 -5.68
N ASP A 80 -1.34 14.61 -6.58
CA ASP A 80 -0.16 15.17 -7.25
C ASP A 80 0.46 16.34 -6.46
N TYR A 81 -0.15 16.76 -5.34
CA TYR A 81 0.32 17.88 -4.51
C TYR A 81 0.89 17.37 -3.17
N PRO A 82 2.22 17.31 -2.99
CA PRO A 82 2.85 16.73 -1.80
C PRO A 82 2.58 17.50 -0.51
N ALA A 83 2.23 18.79 -0.60
CA ALA A 83 1.86 19.61 0.55
C ALA A 83 0.46 19.27 1.10
N VAL A 84 -0.33 18.49 0.36
CA VAL A 84 -1.70 18.12 0.73
C VAL A 84 -1.71 16.66 1.17
N THR A 85 -2.35 16.38 2.32
CA THR A 85 -2.63 15.00 2.77
C THR A 85 -3.77 14.41 1.94
N GLY A 86 -3.51 14.15 0.66
CA GLY A 86 -4.50 13.69 -0.33
C GLY A 86 -4.39 12.21 -0.70
N THR A 87 -3.53 11.43 -0.03
CA THR A 87 -3.31 10.00 -0.30
C THR A 87 -3.62 9.14 0.93
N SER A 88 -3.81 7.82 0.75
CA SER A 88 -4.21 6.93 1.84
C SER A 88 -3.12 6.63 2.87
N ARG A 89 -1.85 6.86 2.53
CA ARG A 89 -0.69 6.47 3.35
C ARG A 89 -0.62 4.97 3.71
N LEU A 90 -1.34 4.10 2.98
CA LEU A 90 -1.42 2.66 3.27
C LEU A 90 -0.25 1.82 2.71
N SER A 91 0.74 2.42 2.05
CA SER A 91 1.79 1.67 1.35
C SER A 91 2.61 0.75 2.26
N ALA A 92 3.01 1.21 3.45
CA ALA A 92 3.75 0.40 4.42
C ALA A 92 2.89 -0.76 4.96
N HIS A 93 1.63 -0.49 5.30
CA HIS A 93 0.69 -1.51 5.75
C HIS A 93 0.43 -2.59 4.69
N LEU A 94 0.31 -2.19 3.41
CA LEU A 94 0.17 -3.10 2.27
C LEU A 94 1.43 -3.92 1.97
N HIS A 95 2.61 -3.39 2.29
CA HIS A 95 3.89 -4.08 2.13
C HIS A 95 4.05 -5.18 3.19
N PHE A 96 3.76 -4.87 4.45
CA PHE A 96 3.87 -5.82 5.56
C PHE A 96 2.67 -6.75 5.74
N GLY A 97 1.62 -6.59 4.92
CA GLY A 97 0.43 -7.44 4.97
C GLY A 97 -0.48 -7.17 6.16
N GLU A 98 -0.38 -5.99 6.76
CA GLU A 98 -1.23 -5.54 7.87
C GLU A 98 -2.64 -5.19 7.41
N ILE A 99 -2.81 -4.97 6.09
CA ILE A 99 -4.10 -4.91 5.42
C ILE A 99 -3.96 -5.44 3.98
N GLY A 100 -4.95 -6.18 3.52
CA GLY A 100 -4.99 -6.75 2.17
C GLY A 100 -5.64 -5.83 1.13
N PRO A 101 -5.21 -5.86 -0.14
CA PRO A 101 -5.81 -5.04 -1.21
C PRO A 101 -7.29 -5.36 -1.44
N ARG A 102 -7.71 -6.62 -1.23
CA ARG A 102 -9.14 -7.02 -1.31
C ARG A 102 -9.99 -6.41 -0.19
N GLN A 103 -9.44 -6.28 1.02
CA GLN A 103 -10.14 -5.62 2.14
C GLN A 103 -10.36 -4.13 1.83
N ILE A 104 -9.35 -3.47 1.27
CA ILE A 104 -9.46 -2.07 0.83
C ILE A 104 -10.52 -1.93 -0.26
N LEU A 105 -10.52 -2.80 -1.27
CA LEU A 105 -11.53 -2.79 -2.35
C LEU A 105 -12.95 -3.01 -1.82
N ALA A 106 -13.13 -3.96 -0.90
CA ALA A 106 -14.43 -4.22 -0.27
C ALA A 106 -14.92 -2.98 0.49
N ALA A 107 -14.08 -2.36 1.33
CA ALA A 107 -14.43 -1.16 2.08
C ALA A 107 -14.79 0.04 1.17
N LEU A 108 -14.06 0.23 0.06
CA LEU A 108 -14.39 1.25 -0.94
C LEU A 108 -15.71 0.95 -1.66
N GLY A 109 -15.99 -0.31 -1.95
CA GLY A 109 -17.23 -0.76 -2.56
C GLY A 109 -18.45 -0.54 -1.67
N GLU A 110 -18.32 -0.87 -0.38
CA GLU A 110 -19.35 -0.60 0.64
C GLU A 110 -19.65 0.90 0.75
N HIS A 111 -18.61 1.73 0.82
CA HIS A 111 -18.77 3.18 0.84
C HIS A 111 -19.46 3.71 -0.43
N ALA A 112 -19.05 3.25 -1.61
CA ALA A 112 -19.65 3.67 -2.87
C ALA A 112 -21.10 3.17 -3.08
N GLY A 113 -21.49 2.04 -2.47
CA GLY A 113 -22.86 1.54 -2.48
C GLY A 113 -23.80 2.34 -1.57
N ASN A 114 -23.27 2.92 -0.49
CA ASN A 114 -24.00 3.75 0.44
C ASN A 114 -24.20 5.20 -0.06
N ASP A 115 -23.26 5.71 -0.86
CA ASP A 115 -23.32 7.05 -1.45
C ASP A 115 -24.07 7.07 -2.79
N ARG A 116 -25.28 7.65 -2.79
CA ARG A 116 -26.09 7.81 -4.00
C ARG A 116 -25.48 8.87 -4.94
N VAL A 117 -25.06 8.39 -6.12
CA VAL A 117 -24.61 9.16 -7.31
C VAL A 117 -23.22 9.81 -7.18
N GLY A 118 -22.22 9.24 -7.86
CA GLY A 118 -20.89 9.84 -8.09
C GLY A 118 -19.71 9.11 -7.42
N ALA A 119 -19.95 8.39 -6.32
CA ALA A 119 -18.91 7.73 -5.52
C ALA A 119 -18.12 6.66 -6.29
N ALA A 120 -18.78 5.87 -7.15
CA ALA A 120 -18.09 4.89 -7.99
C ALA A 120 -17.04 5.53 -8.93
N SER A 121 -17.26 6.77 -9.37
CA SER A 121 -16.32 7.50 -10.23
C SER A 121 -15.15 8.13 -9.45
N SER A 122 -15.36 8.51 -8.18
CA SER A 122 -14.32 9.11 -7.35
C SER A 122 -13.31 8.08 -6.84
N ILE A 123 -13.72 6.82 -6.63
CA ILE A 123 -12.82 5.75 -6.16
C ILE A 123 -11.95 5.13 -7.27
N ALA A 124 -12.40 5.17 -8.53
CA ALA A 124 -11.73 4.50 -9.64
C ALA A 124 -10.24 4.90 -9.84
N PRO A 125 -9.84 6.17 -9.68
CA PRO A 125 -8.43 6.56 -9.73
C PRO A 125 -7.58 5.88 -8.65
N TYR A 126 -8.13 5.68 -7.44
CA TYR A 126 -7.42 5.01 -6.35
C TYR A 126 -7.35 3.49 -6.57
N VAL A 127 -8.44 2.87 -7.05
CA VAL A 127 -8.46 1.44 -7.43
C VAL A 127 -7.39 1.11 -8.47
N ARG A 128 -7.16 2.01 -9.43
CA ARG A 128 -6.07 1.86 -10.40
C ARG A 128 -4.68 1.85 -9.76
N GLU A 129 -4.46 2.59 -8.67
CA GLU A 129 -3.18 2.53 -7.95
C GLU A 129 -2.98 1.19 -7.23
N LEU A 130 -4.06 0.57 -6.73
CA LEU A 130 -4.00 -0.82 -6.27
C LEU A 130 -3.65 -1.76 -7.45
N GLY A 131 -4.17 -1.48 -8.64
CA GLY A 131 -3.79 -2.16 -9.87
C GLY A 131 -2.29 -2.05 -10.18
N TRP A 132 -1.68 -0.88 -9.97
CA TRP A 132 -0.22 -0.70 -10.13
C TRP A 132 0.59 -1.56 -9.16
N ARG A 133 0.12 -1.75 -7.92
CA ARG A 133 0.73 -2.70 -6.96
C ARG A 133 0.69 -4.12 -7.50
N GLU A 134 -0.47 -4.59 -7.94
CA GLU A 134 -0.61 -5.96 -8.49
C GLU A 134 0.22 -6.15 -9.76
N PHE A 135 0.25 -5.14 -10.63
CA PHE A 135 1.08 -5.16 -11.83
C PHE A 135 2.57 -5.25 -11.49
N SER A 136 3.03 -4.54 -10.45
CA SER A 136 4.42 -4.58 -10.00
C SER A 136 4.80 -5.97 -9.47
N HIS A 137 3.93 -6.61 -8.68
CA HIS A 137 4.11 -8.01 -8.27
C HIS A 137 4.09 -8.98 -9.46
N HIS A 138 3.21 -8.75 -10.42
CA HIS A 138 3.11 -9.57 -11.63
C HIS A 138 4.39 -9.48 -12.48
N LEU A 139 4.96 -8.28 -12.63
CA LEU A 139 6.25 -8.08 -13.28
C LEU A 139 7.36 -8.84 -12.55
N LEU A 140 7.45 -8.74 -11.23
CA LEU A 140 8.48 -9.44 -10.46
C LEU A 140 8.35 -10.97 -10.59
N TYR A 141 7.13 -11.49 -10.58
CA TYR A 141 6.86 -12.91 -10.77
C TYR A 141 7.33 -13.42 -12.15
N HIS A 142 7.02 -12.69 -13.22
CA HIS A 142 7.39 -13.08 -14.58
C HIS A 142 8.85 -12.75 -14.94
N PHE A 143 9.44 -11.75 -14.29
CA PHE A 143 10.81 -11.28 -14.53
C PHE A 143 11.60 -11.19 -13.22
N PRO A 144 11.92 -12.33 -12.58
CA PRO A 144 12.51 -12.37 -11.23
C PRO A 144 13.94 -11.82 -11.15
N HIS A 145 14.60 -11.57 -12.29
CA HIS A 145 15.94 -10.99 -12.36
C HIS A 145 15.97 -9.46 -12.22
N THR A 146 14.81 -8.80 -12.35
CA THR A 146 14.69 -7.34 -12.35
C THR A 146 15.15 -6.61 -11.07
N PRO A 147 15.20 -7.23 -9.86
CA PRO A 147 15.77 -6.58 -8.70
C PRO A 147 17.28 -6.31 -8.81
N THR A 148 17.99 -7.08 -9.63
CA THR A 148 19.46 -7.02 -9.72
C THR A 148 19.99 -6.77 -11.13
N ARG A 149 19.12 -6.78 -12.14
CA ARG A 149 19.46 -6.58 -13.55
C ARG A 149 18.44 -5.69 -14.23
N ASN A 150 18.87 -4.94 -15.24
CA ASN A 150 17.97 -4.09 -16.02
C ASN A 150 16.87 -4.94 -16.66
N PHE A 151 15.63 -4.45 -16.59
CA PHE A 151 14.50 -5.08 -17.28
C PHE A 151 14.71 -5.13 -18.80
N ASN A 152 15.28 -4.08 -19.37
CA ASN A 152 15.67 -4.03 -20.79
C ASN A 152 17.21 -4.16 -20.89
N PRO A 153 17.73 -5.29 -21.41
CA PRO A 153 19.17 -5.56 -21.48
C PRO A 153 19.97 -4.53 -22.29
N ARG A 154 19.33 -3.70 -23.13
CA ARG A 154 20.01 -2.63 -23.87
C ARG A 154 20.65 -1.59 -22.95
N PHE A 155 20.18 -1.47 -21.71
CA PHE A 155 20.75 -0.56 -20.72
C PHE A 155 21.94 -1.15 -19.95
N ASP A 156 22.28 -2.44 -20.16
CA ASP A 156 23.45 -3.06 -19.48
C ASP A 156 24.78 -2.43 -19.90
N VAL A 157 24.84 -1.82 -21.08
CA VAL A 157 26.03 -1.13 -21.63
C VAL A 157 25.94 0.39 -21.52
N PHE A 158 24.97 0.92 -20.75
CA PHE A 158 24.81 2.35 -20.59
C PHE A 158 25.96 2.91 -19.74
N ALA A 159 26.72 3.86 -20.31
CA ALA A 159 27.84 4.51 -19.62
C ALA A 159 27.31 5.62 -18.69
N TRP A 160 26.95 5.24 -17.46
CA TRP A 160 26.59 6.19 -16.41
C TRP A 160 27.78 7.10 -16.06
N ALA A 161 27.50 8.34 -15.68
CA ALA A 161 28.53 9.29 -15.24
C ALA A 161 29.13 8.84 -13.90
N ASP A 162 30.43 9.06 -13.71
CA ASP A 162 31.16 8.64 -12.52
C ASP A 162 30.80 9.49 -11.27
N ASP A 163 30.67 8.84 -10.12
CA ASP A 163 29.84 9.27 -8.99
C ASP A 163 30.47 10.38 -8.12
N GLY A 164 31.75 10.68 -8.32
CA GLY A 164 32.61 11.32 -7.31
C GLY A 164 32.18 12.71 -6.82
N VAL A 165 31.45 13.49 -7.62
CA VAL A 165 30.98 14.84 -7.23
C VAL A 165 29.45 14.88 -7.07
N HIS A 166 28.72 13.96 -7.70
CA HIS A 166 27.27 13.98 -7.76
C HIS A 166 26.61 13.14 -6.66
N ALA A 167 27.27 12.09 -6.17
CA ALA A 167 26.72 11.22 -5.13
C ALA A 167 26.61 11.92 -3.76
N GLU A 168 27.62 12.70 -3.36
CA GLU A 168 27.58 13.46 -2.10
C GLU A 168 26.53 14.58 -2.11
N ALA A 169 26.20 15.12 -3.29
CA ALA A 169 25.18 16.14 -3.44
C ALA A 169 23.75 15.58 -3.33
N LEU A 170 23.53 14.31 -3.69
CA LEU A 170 22.23 13.63 -3.61
C LEU A 170 21.96 12.99 -2.24
N ALA A 171 23.00 12.71 -1.45
CA ALA A 171 22.89 12.12 -0.13
C ALA A 171 22.56 13.13 0.99
N ARG A 172 22.55 14.43 0.69
CA ARG A 172 22.19 15.53 1.60
C ARG A 172 20.73 15.93 1.41
#